data_AF-A0A0B6WVY9-F1
#
_entry.id   AF-A0A0B6WVY9-F1
#
_cell.length_a   1.000
_cell.length_b   1.000
_cell.length_c   1.000
_cell.angle_alpha   90.00
_cell.angle_beta   90.00
_cell.angle_gamma   90.00
#
_symmetry.space_group_name_H-M   'P 1'
#
loop_
_entity.id
_entity.type
_entity.pdbx_description
1 polymer ?
#
loop_
_entity_poly.entity_id
_entity_poly.type
_entity_poly.pdbx_seq_one_letter_code
_entity_poly.pdbx_strand_id
1 'polypeptide(L)'
;METRARTSQKQRAASVEATVAEIKDSLGEMWPPRIYRERVRAERTRAYSLPATSRNARIEIQHTLLGIELKVGRRRLLCPDLATARYLATFARLGCKSVAVPYDITRISRLADDLESAFYRMMLLAEHASEGRGKGFHRRVRARLLHDARREIEEIGPGPAIPQFNQNTRQRRA
;
A
#
# COMPACT_ATOMS: atom_id res chain seq x y z
N MET A 1 4.27 -7.89 -46.62
CA MET A 1 4.92 -8.77 -45.61
C MET A 1 5.80 -7.92 -44.68
N GLU A 2 5.26 -6.82 -44.12
CA GLU A 2 6.06 -5.78 -43.43
C GLU A 2 5.53 -5.38 -42.04
N THR A 3 4.39 -5.92 -41.62
CA THR A 3 3.69 -5.46 -40.40
C THR A 3 4.22 -6.06 -39.09
N ARG A 4 5.05 -7.13 -39.15
CA ARG A 4 5.58 -7.79 -37.94
C ARG A 4 6.88 -7.18 -37.39
N ALA A 5 7.65 -6.46 -38.21
CA ALA A 5 8.93 -5.90 -37.80
C ALA A 5 8.79 -4.63 -36.93
N ARG A 6 7.76 -3.81 -37.17
CA ARG A 6 7.53 -2.56 -36.42
C ARG A 6 7.07 -2.79 -34.97
N THR A 7 6.35 -3.89 -34.71
CA THR A 7 5.88 -4.23 -33.36
C THR A 7 7.02 -4.74 -32.47
N SER A 8 8.00 -5.43 -33.05
CA SER A 8 9.17 -5.98 -32.34
C SER A 8 10.18 -4.90 -31.90
N GLN A 9 10.27 -3.80 -32.64
CA GLN A 9 11.22 -2.72 -32.34
C GLN A 9 10.71 -1.76 -31.26
N LYS A 10 9.38 -1.57 -31.15
CA LYS A 10 8.75 -0.77 -30.08
C LYS A 10 8.89 -1.40 -28.68
N GLN A 11 9.15 -2.70 -28.61
CA GLN A 11 9.43 -3.43 -27.37
C GLN A 11 10.90 -3.34 -26.92
N ARG A 12 11.82 -2.79 -27.73
CA ARG A 12 13.23 -2.68 -27.36
C ARG A 12 13.49 -1.32 -26.68
N ALA A 13 13.66 -1.40 -25.36
CA ALA A 13 13.99 -0.33 -24.41
C ALA A 13 12.85 0.63 -24.00
N ALA A 14 11.72 0.09 -23.52
CA ALA A 14 10.99 0.81 -22.49
C ALA A 14 11.93 0.93 -21.27
N SER A 15 12.26 2.16 -20.88
CA SER A 15 13.02 2.41 -19.67
C SER A 15 12.23 1.92 -18.45
N VAL A 16 12.91 1.72 -17.32
CA VAL A 16 12.22 1.36 -16.07
C VAL A 16 11.14 2.41 -15.75
N GLU A 17 11.44 3.67 -16.02
CA GLU A 17 10.56 4.81 -15.83
C GLU A 17 9.30 4.73 -16.72
N ALA A 18 9.46 4.39 -18.00
CA ALA A 18 8.33 4.24 -18.92
C ALA A 18 7.40 3.09 -18.49
N THR A 19 7.98 1.94 -18.11
CA THR A 19 7.21 0.80 -17.60
C THR A 19 6.49 1.13 -16.30
N VAL A 20 7.14 1.86 -15.37
CA VAL A 20 6.50 2.29 -14.12
C VAL A 20 5.34 3.24 -14.39
N ALA A 21 5.49 4.17 -15.35
CA ALA A 21 4.42 5.09 -15.74
C ALA A 21 3.21 4.35 -16.33
N GLU A 22 3.43 3.39 -17.22
CA GLU A 22 2.38 2.54 -17.81
C GLU A 22 1.62 1.74 -16.74
N ILE A 23 2.34 1.17 -15.77
CA ILE A 23 1.71 0.43 -14.65
C ILE A 23 0.88 1.37 -13.78
N LYS A 24 1.37 2.57 -13.48
CA LYS A 24 0.63 3.57 -12.70
C LYS A 24 -0.65 4.01 -13.41
N ASP A 25 -0.55 4.26 -14.72
CA ASP A 25 -1.71 4.61 -15.56
C ASP A 25 -2.75 3.48 -15.57
N SER A 26 -2.29 2.23 -15.75
CA SER A 26 -3.14 1.03 -15.72
C SER A 26 -3.80 0.78 -14.36
N LEU A 27 -3.18 1.20 -13.26
CA LEU A 27 -3.77 1.11 -11.92
C LEU A 27 -4.84 2.19 -11.71
N GLY A 28 -4.61 3.42 -12.18
CA GLY A 28 -5.57 4.52 -12.08
C GLY A 28 -6.09 4.73 -10.66
N GLU A 29 -7.40 4.53 -10.46
CA GLU A 29 -8.08 4.62 -9.16
C GLU A 29 -7.58 3.59 -8.13
N MET A 30 -7.03 2.47 -8.59
CA MET A 30 -6.48 1.40 -7.76
C MET A 30 -5.02 1.65 -7.36
N TRP A 31 -4.48 2.85 -7.58
CA TRP A 31 -3.15 3.21 -7.06
C TRP A 31 -3.19 3.31 -5.53
N PRO A 32 -2.38 2.54 -4.76
CA PRO A 32 -2.51 2.49 -3.29
C PRO A 32 -2.43 3.86 -2.59
N PRO A 33 -1.51 4.79 -2.95
CA PRO A 33 -1.51 6.15 -2.41
C PRO A 33 -2.79 6.94 -2.67
N ARG A 34 -3.47 6.68 -3.78
CA ARG A 34 -4.74 7.34 -4.09
C ARG A 34 -5.86 6.84 -3.20
N ILE A 35 -5.99 5.52 -3.03
CA ILE A 35 -6.91 4.91 -2.05
C ILE A 35 -6.64 5.46 -0.64
N TYR A 36 -5.36 5.55 -0.26
CA TYR A 36 -4.96 6.10 1.02
C TYR A 36 -5.39 7.57 1.18
N ARG A 37 -5.16 8.43 0.18
CA ARG A 37 -5.59 9.83 0.20
C ARG A 37 -7.11 9.98 0.28
N GLU A 38 -7.82 9.30 -0.60
CA GLU A 38 -9.23 9.57 -0.86
C GLU A 38 -10.17 8.79 0.06
N ARG A 39 -9.78 7.59 0.52
CA ARG A 39 -10.65 6.73 1.34
C ARG A 39 -10.20 6.67 2.80
N VAL A 40 -8.90 6.56 3.05
CA VAL A 40 -8.39 6.49 4.44
C VAL A 40 -8.35 7.89 5.06
N ARG A 41 -7.70 8.85 4.40
CA ARG A 41 -7.47 10.20 4.94
C ARG A 41 -8.69 11.13 4.86
N ALA A 42 -9.75 10.71 4.17
CA ALA A 42 -11.04 11.39 4.20
C ALA A 42 -11.81 11.16 5.51
N GLU A 43 -11.43 10.13 6.29
CA GLU A 43 -12.05 9.79 7.57
C GLU A 43 -11.21 10.31 8.76
N ARG A 44 -11.76 10.24 9.98
CA ARG A 44 -10.98 10.51 11.19
C ARG A 44 -10.02 9.35 11.42
N THR A 45 -8.73 9.65 11.53
CA THR A 45 -7.69 8.65 11.71
C THR A 45 -6.76 8.97 12.86
N ARG A 46 -6.08 7.95 13.37
CA ARG A 46 -4.91 8.06 14.24
C ARG A 46 -3.64 7.72 13.48
N ALA A 47 -2.53 8.34 13.85
CA ALA A 47 -1.22 7.89 13.40
C ALA A 47 -0.85 6.55 14.06
N TYR A 48 -0.36 5.61 13.26
CA TYR A 48 0.12 4.31 13.72
C TYR A 48 1.53 4.06 13.17
N SER A 49 2.49 3.93 14.09
CA SER A 49 3.88 3.65 13.74
C SER A 49 4.08 2.16 13.42
N LEU A 50 4.61 1.89 12.25
CA LEU A 50 4.99 0.55 11.83
C LEU A 50 6.46 0.27 12.17
N PRO A 51 6.82 -0.98 12.52
CA PRO A 51 8.21 -1.39 12.62
C PRO A 51 8.98 -1.08 11.34
N ALA A 52 10.20 -0.57 11.49
CA ALA A 52 11.09 -0.39 10.35
C ALA A 52 11.27 -1.73 9.60
N THR A 53 10.87 -1.75 8.34
CA THR A 53 10.93 -2.94 7.50
C THR A 53 12.29 -2.96 6.82
N SER A 54 13.12 -3.97 7.12
CA SER A 54 14.37 -4.17 6.38
C SER A 54 14.04 -4.59 4.95
N ARG A 55 14.96 -4.37 4.00
CA ARG A 55 14.75 -4.58 2.56
C ARG A 55 14.19 -5.97 2.18
N ASN A 56 14.42 -6.97 3.02
CA ASN A 56 13.99 -8.36 2.84
C ASN A 56 13.14 -8.89 4.01
N ALA A 57 12.58 -8.01 4.85
CA ALA A 57 11.75 -8.45 5.96
C ALA A 57 10.50 -9.15 5.44
N ARG A 58 10.24 -10.35 5.95
CA ARG A 58 8.98 -11.07 5.69
C ARG A 58 7.86 -10.43 6.50
N ILE A 59 6.71 -10.26 5.85
CA ILE A 59 5.48 -9.76 6.45
C ILE A 59 4.48 -10.91 6.50
N GLU A 60 4.15 -11.36 7.70
CA GLU A 60 3.33 -12.56 7.95
C GLU A 60 2.23 -12.22 8.96
N ILE A 61 0.98 -12.60 8.66
CA ILE A 61 -0.10 -12.56 9.64
C ILE A 61 -0.14 -13.92 10.33
N GLN A 62 -0.10 -13.94 11.65
CA GLN A 62 -0.10 -15.15 12.47
C GLN A 62 -1.38 -15.22 13.29
N HIS A 63 -2.10 -16.34 13.16
CA HIS A 63 -3.21 -16.68 14.04
C HIS A 63 -2.63 -17.42 15.23
N THR A 64 -2.75 -16.83 16.42
CA THR A 64 -2.24 -17.38 17.67
C THR A 64 -3.39 -17.64 18.65
N LEU A 65 -3.10 -18.33 19.75
CA LEU A 65 -4.09 -18.55 20.81
C LEU A 65 -4.57 -17.25 21.47
N LEU A 66 -3.75 -16.19 21.44
CA LEU A 66 -4.03 -14.89 22.05
C LEU A 66 -4.65 -13.88 21.07
N GLY A 67 -4.92 -14.30 19.84
CA GLY A 67 -5.50 -13.45 18.80
C GLY A 67 -4.65 -13.41 17.54
N ILE A 68 -4.60 -12.24 16.90
CA ILE A 68 -3.94 -12.08 15.60
C ILE A 68 -2.70 -11.19 15.76
N GLU A 69 -1.57 -11.66 15.25
CA GLU A 69 -0.31 -10.92 15.26
C GLU A 69 0.15 -10.62 13.83
N LEU A 70 0.59 -9.39 13.58
CA LEU A 70 1.34 -9.03 12.38
C LEU A 70 2.83 -9.10 12.67
N LYS A 71 3.52 -10.05 12.04
CA LYS A 71 4.97 -10.20 12.11
C LYS A 71 5.64 -9.43 10.98
N VAL A 72 6.51 -8.49 11.35
CA VAL A 72 7.31 -7.65 10.47
C VAL A 72 8.79 -7.95 10.73
N GLY A 73 9.36 -8.86 9.94
CA GLY A 73 10.71 -9.38 10.18
C GLY A 73 10.83 -10.07 11.54
N ARG A 74 11.57 -9.45 12.48
CA ARG A 74 11.77 -9.95 13.85
C ARG A 74 10.79 -9.36 14.87
N ARG A 75 9.99 -8.36 14.49
CA ARG A 75 9.04 -7.69 15.37
C ARG A 75 7.64 -8.23 15.15
N ARG A 76 6.82 -8.21 16.19
CA ARG A 76 5.40 -8.61 16.13
C ARG A 76 4.54 -7.48 16.68
N LEU A 77 3.38 -7.30 16.07
CA LEU A 77 2.37 -6.33 16.45
C LEU A 77 1.09 -7.10 16.75
N LEU A 78 0.58 -6.98 17.97
CA LEU A 78 -0.75 -7.48 18.29
C LEU A 78 -1.78 -6.64 17.54
N CYS A 79 -2.67 -7.30 16.82
CA CYS A 79 -3.77 -6.68 16.09
C CYS A 79 -5.10 -7.08 16.74
N PRO A 80 -6.08 -6.17 16.84
CA PRO A 80 -7.38 -6.48 17.43
C PRO A 80 -8.16 -7.52 16.60
N ASP A 81 -7.96 -7.54 15.29
CA ASP A 81 -8.65 -8.43 14.35
C ASP A 81 -7.84 -8.64 13.06
N LEU A 82 -8.34 -9.53 12.19
CA LEU A 82 -7.70 -9.88 10.92
C LEU A 82 -7.70 -8.72 9.94
N ALA A 83 -8.76 -7.92 9.92
CA ALA A 83 -8.89 -6.78 9.02
C ALA A 83 -7.80 -5.75 9.28
N THR A 84 -7.55 -5.43 10.55
CA THR A 84 -6.48 -4.54 10.99
C THR A 84 -5.11 -5.11 10.66
N ALA A 85 -4.88 -6.41 10.85
CA ALA A 85 -3.64 -7.05 10.46
C ALA A 85 -3.38 -6.97 8.95
N ARG A 86 -4.40 -7.25 8.12
CA ARG A 86 -4.34 -7.13 6.65
C ARG A 86 -4.08 -5.70 6.20
N TYR A 87 -4.79 -4.75 6.80
CA TYR A 87 -4.59 -3.32 6.59
C TYR A 87 -3.13 -2.91 6.82
N LEU A 88 -2.61 -3.18 8.01
CA LEU A 88 -1.24 -2.83 8.39
C LEU A 88 -0.18 -3.60 7.57
N ALA A 89 -0.45 -4.85 7.20
CA ALA A 89 0.45 -5.67 6.40
C ALA A 89 0.73 -5.04 5.02
N THR A 90 -0.28 -4.46 4.37
CA THR A 90 -0.10 -3.79 3.07
C THR A 90 0.89 -2.63 3.17
N PHE A 91 0.77 -1.79 4.19
CA PHE A 91 1.70 -0.68 4.40
C PHE A 91 3.10 -1.13 4.83
N ALA A 92 3.20 -2.20 5.62
CA ALA A 92 4.48 -2.81 5.96
C ALA A 92 5.19 -3.37 4.72
N ARG A 93 4.46 -4.00 3.79
CA ARG A 93 5.00 -4.48 2.50
C ARG A 93 5.47 -3.35 1.59
N LEU A 94 4.79 -2.20 1.63
CA LEU A 94 5.24 -0.96 0.97
C LEU A 94 6.48 -0.34 1.65
N GLY A 95 6.77 -0.73 2.90
CA GLY A 95 7.88 -0.19 3.69
C GLY A 95 7.55 1.14 4.37
N CYS A 96 6.28 1.46 4.56
CA CYS A 96 5.85 2.68 5.26
C CYS A 96 6.26 2.62 6.74
N LYS A 97 6.69 3.75 7.30
CA LYS A 97 7.09 3.85 8.72
C LYS A 97 5.93 4.25 9.64
N SER A 98 4.98 5.01 9.12
CA SER A 98 3.81 5.47 9.86
C SER A 98 2.65 5.64 8.89
N VAL A 99 1.45 5.28 9.33
CA VAL A 99 0.23 5.32 8.51
C VAL A 99 -0.97 5.75 9.33
N ALA A 100 -1.96 6.30 8.65
CA ALA A 100 -3.26 6.59 9.22
C ALA A 100 -4.03 5.29 9.45
N VAL A 101 -4.67 5.13 10.61
CA VAL A 101 -5.61 4.04 10.89
C VAL A 101 -6.96 4.70 11.24
N PRO A 102 -8.05 4.39 10.52
CA PRO A 102 -9.38 4.91 10.84
C PRO A 102 -9.82 4.55 12.26
N TYR A 103 -10.59 5.43 12.90
CA TYR A 103 -11.22 5.13 14.19
C TYR A 103 -12.43 4.22 14.04
N ASP A 104 -13.14 4.31 12.91
CA ASP A 104 -14.25 3.41 12.63
C ASP A 104 -13.71 2.04 12.20
N ILE A 105 -13.71 1.11 13.15
CA ILE A 105 -13.24 -0.26 12.96
C ILE A 105 -14.02 -1.02 11.88
N THR A 106 -15.28 -0.64 11.62
CA THR A 106 -16.13 -1.32 10.62
C THR A 106 -15.67 -1.03 9.19
N ARG A 107 -14.93 0.07 8.99
CA ARG A 107 -14.39 0.51 7.70
C ARG A 107 -13.09 -0.19 7.35
N ILE A 108 -12.33 -0.63 8.36
CA ILE A 108 -10.99 -1.22 8.19
C ILE A 108 -11.04 -2.45 7.28
N SER A 109 -12.07 -3.30 7.40
CA SER A 109 -12.21 -4.50 6.54
C SER A 109 -12.26 -4.17 5.06
N ARG A 110 -13.10 -3.20 4.66
CA ARG A 110 -13.23 -2.79 3.25
C ARG A 110 -11.97 -2.11 2.75
N LEU A 111 -11.37 -1.24 3.56
CA LEU A 111 -10.12 -0.56 3.20
C LEU A 111 -8.97 -1.57 3.06
N ALA A 112 -8.92 -2.59 3.91
CA ALA A 112 -7.96 -3.68 3.80
C ALA A 112 -8.13 -4.45 2.49
N ASP A 113 -9.36 -4.80 2.10
CA ASP A 113 -9.65 -5.47 0.83
C ASP A 113 -9.23 -4.63 -0.38
N ASP A 114 -9.57 -3.34 -0.38
CA ASP A 114 -9.22 -2.40 -1.45
C ASP A 114 -7.69 -2.26 -1.61
N LEU A 115 -7.01 -1.99 -0.50
CA LEU A 115 -5.56 -1.76 -0.47
C LEU A 115 -4.77 -3.03 -0.80
N GLU A 116 -5.18 -4.17 -0.29
CA GLU A 116 -4.54 -5.45 -0.58
C GLU A 116 -4.73 -5.83 -2.05
N SER A 117 -5.95 -5.67 -2.59
CA SER A 117 -6.24 -5.90 -4.01
C SER A 117 -5.43 -4.97 -4.92
N ALA A 118 -5.35 -3.68 -4.57
CA ALA A 118 -4.53 -2.70 -5.26
C ALA A 118 -3.04 -3.07 -5.25
N PHE A 119 -2.52 -3.49 -4.09
CA PHE A 119 -1.13 -3.90 -3.94
C PHE A 119 -0.80 -5.13 -4.79
N TYR A 120 -1.61 -6.19 -4.72
CA TYR A 120 -1.36 -7.39 -5.52
C TYR A 120 -1.51 -7.14 -7.01
N ARG A 121 -2.50 -6.34 -7.43
CA ARG A 121 -2.63 -5.94 -8.83
C ARG A 121 -1.41 -5.17 -9.31
N MET A 122 -0.87 -4.25 -8.50
CA MET A 122 0.37 -3.53 -8.80
C MET A 122 1.55 -4.50 -8.98
N MET A 123 1.69 -5.52 -8.13
CA MET A 123 2.76 -6.52 -8.26
C MET A 123 2.59 -7.40 -9.49
N LEU A 124 1.36 -7.82 -9.81
CA LEU A 124 1.05 -8.62 -10.99
C LEU A 124 1.34 -7.85 -12.29
N LEU A 125 0.94 -6.58 -12.36
CA LEU A 125 1.26 -5.70 -13.50
C LEU A 125 2.77 -5.50 -13.65
N ALA A 126 3.50 -5.38 -12.54
CA ALA A 126 4.97 -5.29 -12.56
C ALA A 126 5.62 -6.58 -13.06
N GLU A 127 5.08 -7.74 -12.71
CA GLU A 127 5.52 -9.04 -13.24
C GLU A 127 5.28 -9.11 -14.75
N HIS A 128 4.04 -8.90 -15.19
CA HIS A 128 3.65 -8.98 -16.60
C HIS A 128 4.38 -7.97 -17.50
N ALA A 129 4.48 -6.69 -17.10
CA ALA A 129 5.18 -5.67 -17.90
C ALA A 129 6.69 -5.90 -17.97
N SER A 130 7.24 -6.76 -17.11
CA SER A 130 8.65 -7.15 -17.12
C SER A 130 8.89 -8.55 -17.71
N GLU A 131 7.85 -9.21 -18.20
CA GLU A 131 7.94 -10.55 -18.79
C GLU A 131 8.87 -10.56 -20.00
N GLY A 132 9.67 -11.62 -20.14
CA GLY A 132 10.72 -11.71 -21.17
C GLY A 132 11.92 -10.77 -20.94
N ARG A 133 11.94 -9.96 -19.86
CA ARG A 133 13.11 -9.17 -19.45
C ARG A 133 13.94 -9.92 -18.40
N GLY A 134 15.20 -9.53 -18.23
CA GLY A 134 16.07 -10.10 -17.19
C GLY A 134 15.59 -9.78 -15.76
N LYS A 135 15.89 -10.67 -14.81
CA LYS A 135 15.52 -10.54 -13.37
C LYS A 135 15.90 -9.18 -12.75
N GLY A 136 17.00 -8.58 -13.21
CA GLY A 136 17.43 -7.25 -12.76
C GLY A 136 16.46 -6.13 -13.15
N PHE A 137 15.86 -6.19 -14.35
CA PHE A 137 14.87 -5.22 -14.79
C PHE A 137 13.60 -5.33 -13.95
N HIS A 138 13.07 -6.54 -13.77
CA HIS A 138 11.92 -6.80 -12.90
C HIS A 138 12.13 -6.24 -11.49
N ARG A 139 13.29 -6.52 -10.87
CA ARG A 139 13.63 -6.01 -9.54
C ARG A 139 13.65 -4.48 -9.48
N ARG A 140 14.16 -3.81 -10.52
CA ARG A 140 14.20 -2.34 -10.58
C ARG A 140 12.80 -1.73 -10.71
N VAL A 141 11.95 -2.27 -11.59
CA VAL A 141 10.55 -1.84 -11.74
C VAL A 141 9.80 -1.98 -10.43
N ARG A 142 9.86 -3.18 -9.81
CA ARG A 142 9.21 -3.46 -8.53
C ARG A 142 9.71 -2.55 -7.41
N ALA A 143 11.04 -2.37 -7.29
CA ALA A 143 11.62 -1.47 -6.30
C ALA A 143 11.18 -0.01 -6.52
N ARG A 144 11.10 0.44 -7.77
CA ARG A 144 10.66 1.80 -8.09
C ARG A 144 9.19 2.03 -7.78
N LEU A 145 8.31 1.08 -8.09
CA LEU A 145 6.88 1.16 -7.74
C LEU A 145 6.67 1.23 -6.22
N LEU A 146 7.33 0.35 -5.46
CA LEU A 146 7.25 0.36 -4.00
C LEU A 146 7.80 1.67 -3.43
N HIS A 147 8.92 2.17 -3.99
CA HIS A 147 9.50 3.44 -3.59
C HIS A 147 8.54 4.61 -3.83
N ASP A 148 7.95 4.71 -5.01
CA ASP A 148 7.04 5.80 -5.35
C ASP A 148 5.75 5.73 -4.54
N ALA A 149 5.15 4.54 -4.38
CA ALA A 149 3.97 4.37 -3.54
C ALA A 149 4.25 4.77 -2.08
N ARG A 150 5.37 4.31 -1.51
CA ARG A 150 5.78 4.66 -0.15
C ARG A 150 6.01 6.16 -0.01
N ARG A 151 6.74 6.77 -0.94
CA ARG A 151 7.03 8.21 -0.92
C ARG A 151 5.73 9.03 -0.93
N GLU A 152 4.81 8.71 -1.83
CA GLU A 152 3.53 9.42 -1.93
C GLU A 152 2.66 9.24 -0.67
N ILE A 153 2.65 8.05 -0.06
CA ILE A 153 1.96 7.81 1.22
C ILE A 153 2.61 8.60 2.37
N GLU A 154 3.94 8.64 2.43
CA GLU A 154 4.69 9.42 3.40
C GLU A 154 4.44 10.93 3.24
N GLU A 155 4.34 11.42 2.00
CA GLU A 155 3.99 12.81 1.68
C GLU A 155 2.56 13.17 2.11
N ILE A 156 1.60 12.25 1.94
CA ILE A 156 0.22 12.42 2.43
C ILE A 156 0.19 12.44 3.97
N GLY A 157 1.07 11.65 4.60
CA GLY A 157 1.25 11.56 6.02
C GLY A 157 0.16 10.77 6.76
N PRO A 158 0.41 10.41 8.03
CA PRO A 158 -0.53 9.64 8.87
C PRO A 158 -1.67 10.49 9.46
N GLY A 159 -1.60 11.82 9.30
CA GLY A 159 -2.50 12.76 9.95
C GLY A 159 -2.08 13.13 11.38
N PRO A 160 -2.96 13.82 12.14
CA PRO A 160 -2.65 14.23 13.50
C PRO A 160 -2.48 13.02 14.43
N ALA A 161 -1.56 13.13 15.39
CA ALA A 161 -1.31 12.07 16.36
C ALA A 161 -2.48 11.85 17.34
N ILE A 162 -3.28 12.91 17.57
CA ILE A 162 -4.42 12.94 18.48
C ILE A 162 -5.65 13.37 17.67
N PRO A 163 -6.82 12.73 17.86
CA PRO A 163 -8.00 13.07 17.09
C PRO A 163 -8.43 14.50 17.42
N GLN A 164 -8.74 15.28 16.39
CA GLN A 164 -9.47 16.53 16.57
C GLN A 164 -10.86 16.17 17.11
N PHE A 165 -11.11 16.47 18.38
CA PHE A 165 -12.44 16.40 18.97
C PHE A 165 -13.17 17.69 18.60
N ASN A 166 -13.98 17.65 17.55
CA ASN A 166 -15.01 18.67 17.36
C ASN A 166 -16.09 18.43 18.42
N GLN A 167 -15.89 18.98 19.61
CA GLN A 167 -16.91 18.98 20.67
C GLN A 167 -18.04 19.95 20.32
N ASN A 168 -18.87 19.61 19.33
CA ASN A 168 -20.21 20.18 19.22
C ASN A 168 -21.15 19.41 20.14
N THR A 169 -20.81 19.34 21.43
CA THR A 169 -21.73 18.79 22.42
C THR A 169 -22.81 19.85 22.64
N ARG A 170 -23.96 19.69 21.98
CA ARG A 170 -25.17 20.48 22.30
C ARG A 170 -25.56 20.14 23.74
N GLN A 171 -25.04 20.90 24.71
CA GLN A 171 -25.61 20.92 26.04
C GLN A 171 -27.05 21.38 25.91
N ARG A 172 -28.01 20.49 26.20
CA ARG A 172 -29.38 20.93 26.49
C ARG A 172 -29.29 21.83 27.72
N ARG A 173 -29.62 23.10 27.56
CA ARG A 173 -29.90 23.99 28.69
C ARG A 173 -31.11 23.39 29.42
N ALA A 174 -30.88 22.96 30.66
CA ALA A 174 -31.95 22.73 31.61
C ALA A 174 -32.35 24.06 32.24
#